data_AF-A0A7U6KGX0-F1
#
_entry.id   AF-A0A7U6KGX0-F1
#
_cell.length_a   1.000
_cell.length_b   1.000
_cell.length_c   1.000
_cell.angle_alpha   90.00
_cell.angle_beta   90.00
_cell.angle_gamma   90.00
#
_symmetry.space_group_name_H-M   'P 1'
#
loop_
_entity.id
_entity.type
_entity.pdbx_description
1 polymer ?
#
loop_
_entity_poly.entity_id
_entity_poly.type
_entity_poly.pdbx_seq_one_letter_code
_entity_poly.pdbx_strand_id
1 'polypeptide(L)'
;MNISFMEIMVVCVVALIVLGPDKLPTYAHKLGVGLKEFKKATSDITSDIKENMVEPLNEVAKPLKDAAKPITDFEEEVKESLKDVTNSINKIGKE
;
A
#
# COMPACT_ATOMS: atom_id res chain seq x y z
N MET A 1 12.85 4.22 -15.01
CA MET A 1 13.52 5.02 -13.97
C MET A 1 13.32 4.27 -12.66
N ASN A 2 14.31 3.47 -12.28
CA ASN A 2 14.22 2.60 -11.10
C ASN A 2 15.07 3.23 -10.01
N ILE A 3 14.41 3.72 -8.96
CA ILE A 3 15.10 4.13 -7.74
C ILE A 3 15.66 2.87 -7.09
N SER A 4 16.99 2.74 -7.10
CA SER A 4 17.68 1.68 -6.38
C SER A 4 17.85 2.06 -4.91
N PHE A 5 17.98 1.06 -4.04
CA PHE A 5 18.23 1.28 -2.61
C PHE A 5 19.42 2.22 -2.37
N MET A 6 20.46 2.13 -3.21
CA MET A 6 21.62 3.02 -3.14
C MET A 6 21.29 4.49 -3.43
N GLU A 7 20.39 4.78 -4.36
CA GLU A 7 20.00 6.15 -4.68
C GLU A 7 19.19 6.77 -3.52
N ILE A 8 18.28 6.00 -2.92
CA ILE A 8 17.59 6.42 -1.69
C ILE A 8 18.60 6.71 -0.57
N MET A 9 19.61 5.85 -0.39
CA MET A 9 20.63 6.05 0.64
C MET A 9 21.40 7.37 0.45
N VAL A 10 21.80 7.69 -0.78
CA VAL A 10 22.50 8.95 -1.08
C VAL A 10 21.64 10.16 -0.76
N VAL A 11 20.36 10.13 -1.17
CA VAL A 11 19.41 11.21 -0.85
C VAL A 11 19.20 11.35 0.65
N CYS A 12 19.11 10.23 1.38
CA CYS A 12 19.02 10.24 2.84
C CYS A 12 20.24 10.90 3.47
N VAL A 13 21.46 10.59 3.03
CA VAL A 13 22.67 11.24 3.56
C VAL A 13 22.64 12.75 3.32
N VAL A 14 22.27 13.20 2.13
CA VAL A 14 22.15 14.64 1.82
C VAL A 14 21.08 15.29 2.71
N ALA A 15 19.91 14.66 2.86
CA ALA A 15 18.85 15.15 3.72
C ALA A 15 19.27 15.22 5.20
N LEU A 16 20.04 14.24 5.68
CA LEU A 16 20.60 14.21 7.03
C LEU A 16 21.62 15.33 7.25
N ILE A 17 22.40 15.71 6.25
CA ILE A 17 23.33 16.85 6.35
C ILE A 17 22.56 18.16 6.45
N VAL A 18 21.50 18.32 5.65
CA VAL A 18 20.71 19.57 5.61
C VAL A 18 19.84 19.74 6.86
N LEU A 19 19.12 18.68 7.28
CA LEU A 19 18.21 18.74 8.42
C LEU A 19 18.92 18.41 9.75
N GLY A 20 19.97 17.60 9.72
CA GLY A 20 20.62 17.00 10.89
C GLY A 20 20.05 15.62 11.24
N PRO A 21 20.90 14.63 11.59
CA PRO A 21 20.45 13.27 11.91
C PRO A 21 19.57 13.17 13.15
N ASP A 22 19.77 14.05 14.12
CA ASP A 22 18.94 14.09 15.34
C ASP A 22 17.58 14.74 15.11
N LYS A 23 17.48 15.61 14.09
CA LYS A 23 16.26 16.36 13.80
C LYS A 23 15.30 15.59 12.91
N LEU A 24 15.80 14.77 11.98
CA LEU A 24 14.97 13.91 11.13
C LEU A 24 13.97 13.04 11.93
N PRO A 25 14.37 12.27 12.97
CA PRO A 25 13.43 11.47 13.76
C PRO A 25 12.46 12.36 14.54
N THR A 26 12.91 13.53 15.01
CA THR A 26 12.04 14.48 15.72
C THR A 26 10.93 15.02 14.81
N TYR A 27 11.25 15.42 13.58
CA TYR A 27 10.26 15.91 12.61
C TYR A 27 9.34 14.78 12.13
N ALA A 28 9.90 13.60 11.85
CA ALA A 28 9.12 12.42 11.49
C ALA A 28 8.12 12.03 12.59
N HIS A 29 8.54 12.08 13.86
CA HIS A 29 7.66 11.81 15.00
C HIS A 29 6.50 12.81 15.07
N LYS A 30 6.78 14.11 14.95
CA LYS A 30 5.75 15.16 14.95
C LYS A 30 4.76 15.01 13.81
N LEU A 31 5.26 14.76 12.59
CA LEU A 31 4.40 14.49 11.42
C LEU A 31 3.59 13.20 11.61
N GLY A 32 4.19 12.16 12.19
CA GLY A 32 3.52 10.89 12.47
C GLY A 32 2.36 11.04 13.46
N VAL A 33 2.55 11.83 14.52
CA VAL A 33 1.47 12.16 15.47
C VAL A 33 0.36 12.93 14.76
N GLY A 34 0.70 13.96 13.97
CA GLY A 34 -0.28 14.73 13.21
C GLY A 34 -1.06 13.89 12.18
N LEU A 35 -0.38 13.00 11.46
CA LEU A 35 -1.03 12.06 10.53
C LEU A 35 -1.92 11.06 11.26
N LYS A 36 -1.53 10.60 12.45
CA LYS A 36 -2.34 9.70 13.28
C LYS A 36 -3.63 10.39 13.74
N GLU A 37 -3.54 11.64 14.19
CA GLU A 37 -4.69 12.46 14.57
C GLU A 37 -5.58 12.78 13.36
N PHE A 38 -4.99 13.14 12.22
CA PHE A 38 -5.72 13.37 10.97
C PHE A 38 -6.46 12.10 10.51
N LYS A 39 -5.81 10.94 10.56
CA LYS A 39 -6.42 9.65 10.24
C LYS A 39 -7.57 9.35 11.20
N LYS A 40 -7.39 9.60 12.50
CA LYS A 40 -8.44 9.40 13.50
C LYS A 40 -9.63 10.32 13.23
N ALA A 41 -9.41 11.62 13.05
CA ALA A 41 -10.46 12.57 12.71
C ALA A 41 -11.21 12.18 11.42
N THR A 42 -10.48 11.78 10.38
CA THR A 42 -11.08 11.30 9.13
C THR A 42 -11.88 10.01 9.33
N SER A 43 -11.39 9.09 10.18
CA SER A 43 -12.08 7.85 10.52
C SER A 43 -13.35 8.10 11.33
N ASP A 44 -13.31 9.03 12.29
CA ASP A 44 -14.44 9.41 13.11
C ASP A 44 -15.51 10.07 12.22
N ILE A 45 -15.14 11.00 11.34
CA ILE A 45 -16.05 11.59 10.33
C ILE A 45 -16.64 10.51 9.40
N THR A 46 -15.82 9.58 8.91
CA THR A 46 -16.28 8.48 8.07
C THR A 46 -17.26 7.57 8.83
N SER A 47 -17.01 7.37 10.13
CA SER A 47 -17.85 6.55 11.01
C SER A 47 -19.16 7.26 11.34
N ASP A 48 -19.14 8.57 11.57
CA ASP A 48 -20.33 9.39 11.80
C ASP A 48 -21.20 9.50 10.54
N ILE A 49 -20.59 9.64 9.36
CA ILE A 49 -21.31 9.57 8.08
C ILE A 49 -21.86 8.15 7.90
N LYS A 50 -21.08 7.13 8.24
CA LYS A 50 -21.53 5.74 8.23
C LYS A 50 -22.69 5.49 9.21
N GLU A 51 -22.72 6.14 10.36
CA GLU A 51 -23.74 5.86 11.37
C GLU A 51 -25.00 6.72 11.17
N ASN A 52 -24.85 7.95 10.66
CA ASN A 52 -25.96 8.89 10.43
C ASN A 52 -26.51 8.88 9.00
N MET A 53 -25.82 8.25 8.04
CA MET A 53 -26.25 8.16 6.64
C MET A 53 -26.18 6.73 6.11
N VAL A 54 -26.26 5.68 6.96
CA VAL A 54 -26.17 4.31 6.44
C VAL A 54 -27.12 3.25 6.95
N GLU A 55 -28.18 3.09 6.16
CA GLU A 55 -28.59 1.79 5.61
C GLU A 55 -27.80 1.30 4.34
N PRO A 56 -27.03 2.07 3.50
CA PRO A 56 -26.47 1.52 2.25
C PRO A 56 -24.96 1.16 2.20
N LEU A 57 -24.24 0.78 3.27
CA LEU A 57 -22.83 0.37 3.15
C LEU A 57 -22.70 -1.07 2.70
N ASN A 58 -23.75 -1.85 2.86
CA ASN A 58 -23.91 -3.11 2.14
C ASN A 58 -24.15 -2.91 0.63
N GLU A 59 -24.59 -1.71 0.21
CA GLU A 59 -24.77 -1.37 -1.20
C GLU A 59 -23.55 -0.70 -1.83
N VAL A 60 -22.66 -0.04 -1.06
CA VAL A 60 -21.37 0.49 -1.57
C VAL A 60 -20.27 -0.58 -1.59
N ALA A 61 -20.35 -1.58 -0.71
CA ALA A 61 -19.46 -2.74 -0.77
C ALA A 61 -19.70 -3.61 -2.02
N LYS A 62 -20.92 -3.62 -2.57
CA LYS A 62 -21.24 -4.34 -3.81
C LYS A 62 -20.49 -3.80 -5.05
N PRO A 63 -20.53 -2.51 -5.40
CA PRO A 63 -19.79 -1.98 -6.54
C PRO A 63 -18.28 -2.06 -6.34
N LEU A 64 -17.76 -1.98 -5.11
CA LEU A 64 -16.34 -2.23 -4.85
C LEU A 64 -15.95 -3.70 -5.01
N LYS A 65 -16.81 -4.62 -4.59
CA LYS A 65 -16.60 -6.08 -4.75
C LYS A 65 -16.78 -6.52 -6.20
N ASP A 66 -17.72 -5.91 -6.93
CA ASP A 66 -17.92 -6.14 -8.37
C ASP A 66 -16.83 -5.45 -9.21
N ALA A 67 -16.26 -4.33 -8.77
CA ALA A 67 -15.07 -3.74 -9.38
C ALA A 67 -13.77 -4.49 -9.04
N ALA A 68 -13.73 -5.20 -7.90
CA ALA A 68 -12.61 -6.07 -7.52
C ALA A 68 -12.68 -7.46 -8.17
N LYS A 69 -13.84 -7.94 -8.63
CA LYS A 69 -13.98 -9.20 -9.37
C LYS A 69 -13.02 -9.34 -10.57
N PRO A 70 -12.90 -8.37 -11.49
CA PRO A 70 -11.95 -8.48 -12.59
C PRO A 70 -10.49 -8.53 -12.10
N ILE A 71 -10.18 -7.99 -10.93
CA ILE A 71 -8.84 -8.10 -10.32
C ILE A 71 -8.64 -9.49 -9.71
N THR A 72 -9.67 -10.07 -9.06
CA THR A 72 -9.58 -11.42 -8.48
C THR A 72 -9.55 -12.51 -9.55
N ASP A 73 -10.33 -12.37 -10.61
CA ASP A 73 -10.36 -13.31 -11.73
C ASP A 73 -9.01 -13.27 -12.48
N PHE A 74 -8.44 -12.07 -12.65
CA PHE A 74 -7.09 -11.88 -13.20
C PHE A 74 -6.00 -12.44 -12.28
N GLU A 75 -6.12 -12.32 -10.96
CA GLU A 75 -5.17 -12.92 -10.01
C GLU A 75 -5.16 -14.45 -10.09
N GLU A 76 -6.31 -15.10 -10.32
CA GLU A 76 -6.38 -16.55 -10.53
C GLU A 76 -5.74 -16.96 -11.86
N GLU A 77 -6.02 -16.25 -12.96
CA GLU A 77 -5.43 -16.49 -14.28
C GLU A 77 -3.90 -16.28 -14.29
N VAL A 78 -3.42 -15.26 -13.60
CA VAL A 78 -1.98 -14.99 -13.41
C VAL A 78 -1.34 -16.07 -12.55
N LYS A 79 -1.97 -16.50 -11.44
CA LYS A 79 -1.43 -17.57 -10.58
C LYS A 79 -1.31 -18.89 -11.33
N GLU A 80 -2.28 -19.22 -12.16
CA GLU A 80 -2.27 -20.44 -12.99
C GLU A 80 -1.13 -20.38 -14.02
N SER A 81 -1.01 -19.25 -14.73
CA SER A 81 0.08 -19.02 -15.70
C SER A 81 1.48 -19.07 -15.05
N LEU A 82 1.63 -18.51 -13.84
CA LEU A 82 2.90 -18.56 -13.09
C LEU A 82 3.25 -19.98 -12.63
N LYS A 83 2.24 -20.80 -12.32
CA LYS A 83 2.44 -22.20 -11.91
C LYS A 83 2.96 -23.04 -13.07
N ASP A 84 2.45 -22.81 -14.28
CA ASP A 84 2.92 -23.49 -15.48
C ASP A 84 4.35 -23.08 -15.86
N VAL A 85 4.65 -21.78 -15.83
CA VAL A 85 6.02 -21.29 -16.04
C VAL A 85 6.99 -21.85 -15.00
N THR A 86 6.58 -21.91 -13.73
CA THR A 86 7.40 -22.50 -12.65
C THR A 86 7.68 -23.98 -12.89
N ASN A 87 6.68 -24.74 -13.33
CA ASN A 87 6.85 -26.17 -13.63
C ASN A 87 7.73 -26.40 -14.86
N SER A 88 7.62 -25.57 -15.90
CA SER A 88 8.49 -25.64 -17.07
C SER A 88 9.95 -25.29 -16.75
N ILE A 89 10.20 -24.28 -15.92
CA ILE A 89 11.56 -23.91 -15.49
C ILE A 89 12.18 -25.03 -14.64
N ASN A 90 11.42 -25.62 -13.72
CA ASN A 90 11.89 -26.74 -12.90
C ASN A 90 12.21 -28.00 -13.74
N LYS A 91 11.53 -28.18 -14.87
CA LYS A 91 11.82 -29.29 -15.79
C LYS A 91 13.07 -29.05 -16.62
N ILE A 92 13.35 -27.80 -17.00
CA ILE A 92 14.55 -27.42 -17.76
C ILE A 92 15.82 -27.50 -16.90
N GLY A 93 15.72 -27.17 -15.60
CA GLY A 93 16.88 -27.23 -14.68
C GLY A 93 17.26 -28.62 -14.17
N LYS A 94 16.54 -29.67 -14.58
CA LYS A 94 16.75 -31.06 -14.14
C LYS A 94 17.28 -32.00 -15.24
N GLU A 95 17.59 -31.46 -16.42
CA GLU A 95 18.38 -32.14 -17.47
C GLU A 95 19.83 -31.63 -17.49
#